data_AF-J3KZN1-F1
#
_entry.id   AF-J3KZN1-F1
#
_cell.length_a   1.000
_cell.length_b   1.000
_cell.length_c   1.000
_cell.angle_alpha   90.00
_cell.angle_beta   90.00
_cell.angle_gamma   90.00
#
_symmetry.space_group_name_H-M   'P 1'
#
loop_
_entity.id
_entity.type
_entity.pdbx_description
1 polymer ?
#
loop_
_entity_poly.entity_id
_entity_poly.type
_entity_poly.pdbx_seq_one_letter_code
_entity_poly.pdbx_strand_id
1 'polypeptide(L)'
;MASSKPYHLGLVLSITCLLQVLLAAANPPPPPPPCEKSDKELRFMFSQWMSTYTKHYSCPQEQEKRYQVWKGNTNFIGAFRSQTELSSAVGAFAPQTVTESAVGMNRFGDLTTGEFVQQFTGFNATGAPEFQFYKGGVFRGPCNAGRVNHAVTVVGYCENIGGDKYWIAKNSWGSDWGDQGYVYLAKDVLSPQGTCGLATSPFYPTV
;
A
#
# COMPACT_ATOMS: atom_id res chain seq x y z
N MET A 1 24.40 48.30 64.11
CA MET A 1 24.83 48.23 62.70
C MET A 1 24.36 46.90 62.15
N ALA A 2 23.43 46.95 61.20
CA ALA A 2 22.73 45.78 60.68
C ALA A 2 23.68 44.89 59.88
N SER A 3 23.77 43.62 60.28
CA SER A 3 24.47 42.56 59.57
C SER A 3 23.42 41.55 59.12
N SER A 4 22.94 41.69 57.89
CA SER A 4 22.31 40.59 57.17
C SER A 4 23.06 40.39 55.86
N LYS A 5 23.80 39.28 55.91
CA LYS A 5 24.79 38.74 55.00
C LYS A 5 24.20 38.42 53.61
N PRO A 6 25.04 38.33 52.55
CA PRO A 6 24.64 38.26 51.13
C PRO A 6 23.99 36.94 50.67
N TYR A 7 23.51 36.11 51.60
CA TYR A 7 22.98 34.77 51.30
C TYR A 7 21.60 34.80 50.63
N HIS A 8 20.82 35.88 50.78
CA HIS A 8 19.53 35.99 50.13
C HIS A 8 19.62 36.24 48.62
N LEU A 9 20.63 36.99 48.15
CA LEU A 9 20.74 37.30 46.72
C LEU A 9 21.25 36.09 45.91
N GLY A 10 22.22 35.34 46.46
CA GLY A 10 22.75 34.12 45.84
C GLY A 10 21.75 32.96 45.83
N LEU A 11 20.95 32.80 46.88
CA LEU A 11 19.89 31.79 46.94
C LEU A 11 18.75 32.11 45.96
N VAL A 12 18.38 33.39 45.81
CA VAL A 12 17.35 33.81 44.85
C VAL A 12 17.84 33.71 43.40
N LEU A 13 19.11 34.03 43.11
CA LEU A 13 19.71 33.86 41.78
C LEU A 13 19.88 32.37 41.39
N SER A 14 20.18 31.50 42.34
CA SER A 14 20.27 30.05 42.14
C SER A 14 18.90 29.42 41.88
N ILE A 15 17.88 29.79 42.68
CA ILE A 15 16.50 29.28 42.52
C ILE A 15 15.88 29.81 41.23
N THR A 16 16.13 31.07 40.84
CA THR A 16 15.63 31.62 39.56
C THR A 16 16.31 30.99 38.35
N CYS A 17 17.61 30.71 38.41
CA CYS A 17 18.32 30.02 37.33
C CYS A 17 17.87 28.55 37.19
N LEU A 18 17.64 27.84 38.30
CA LEU A 18 17.04 26.49 38.28
C LEU A 18 15.58 26.49 37.80
N LEU A 19 14.76 27.47 38.19
CA LEU A 19 13.40 27.62 37.66
C LEU A 19 13.39 27.95 36.16
N GLN A 20 14.33 28.76 35.68
CA GLN A 20 14.43 29.13 34.27
C GLN A 20 14.93 27.97 33.39
N VAL A 21 15.86 27.14 33.91
CA VAL A 21 16.31 25.92 33.21
C VAL A 21 15.22 24.84 33.22
N LEU A 22 14.42 24.73 34.29
CA LEU A 22 13.27 23.80 34.36
C LEU A 22 12.07 24.26 33.51
N LEU A 23 11.82 25.57 33.37
CA LEU A 23 10.78 26.09 32.46
C LEU A 23 11.16 25.92 30.98
N ALA A 24 12.46 26.00 30.65
CA ALA A 24 12.94 25.79 29.28
C ALA A 24 12.92 24.31 28.85
N ALA A 25 12.99 23.36 29.79
CA ALA A 25 12.86 21.93 29.52
C ALA A 25 11.41 21.42 29.50
N ALA A 26 10.45 22.20 30.02
CA ALA A 26 9.05 21.81 30.13
C ALA A 26 8.19 22.18 28.91
N ASN A 27 8.70 23.02 28.01
CA ASN A 27 7.99 23.40 26.78
C ASN A 27 8.85 23.04 25.57
N PRO A 28 8.76 21.80 25.05
CA PRO A 28 9.27 21.52 23.71
C PRO A 28 8.68 22.56 22.74
N PRO A 29 9.46 23.08 21.77
CA PRO A 29 8.90 24.00 20.78
C PRO A 29 7.65 23.36 20.16
N PRO A 30 6.52 24.07 20.08
CA PRO A 30 5.29 23.48 19.56
C PRO A 30 5.58 22.91 18.17
N PRO A 31 5.23 21.64 17.90
CA PRO A 31 5.44 21.09 16.57
C PRO A 31 4.73 22.00 15.56
N PRO A 32 5.37 22.34 14.43
CA PRO A 32 4.73 23.17 13.41
C PRO A 32 3.44 22.47 12.97
N PRO A 33 2.27 23.13 12.80
CA PRO A 33 1.06 22.45 12.35
C PRO A 33 1.15 22.18 10.84
N PRO A 34 1.15 20.92 10.38
CA PRO A 34 1.25 20.65 8.95
C PRO A 34 0.21 19.62 8.52
N CYS A 35 -1.02 20.06 8.20
CA CYS A 35 -2.05 19.27 7.49
C CYS A 35 -2.36 17.84 8.02
N GLU A 36 -1.91 17.47 9.21
CA GLU A 36 -2.04 16.12 9.76
C GLU A 36 -3.32 16.07 10.60
N LYS A 37 -4.34 15.40 10.06
CA LYS A 37 -5.65 15.28 10.71
C LYS A 37 -5.50 14.51 12.03
N SER A 38 -6.29 14.89 13.03
CA SER A 38 -6.32 14.18 14.31
C SER A 38 -6.79 12.73 14.14
N ASP A 39 -6.38 11.83 15.04
CA ASP A 39 -6.82 10.43 14.99
C ASP A 39 -8.35 10.30 15.07
N LYS A 40 -9.00 11.20 15.82
CA LYS A 40 -10.47 11.26 15.92
C LYS A 40 -11.12 11.59 14.57
N GLU A 41 -10.57 12.57 13.84
CA GLU A 41 -11.06 12.92 12.50
C GLU A 41 -10.79 11.80 11.49
N LEU A 42 -9.62 11.17 11.55
CA LEU A 42 -9.27 10.04 10.68
C LEU A 42 -10.20 8.84 10.90
N ARG A 43 -10.56 8.54 12.15
CA ARG A 43 -11.55 7.49 12.47
C ARG A 43 -12.94 7.82 11.94
N PHE A 44 -13.34 9.08 12.01
CA PHE A 44 -14.60 9.54 11.41
C PHE A 44 -14.58 9.38 9.88
N MET A 45 -13.51 9.82 9.23
CA MET A 45 -13.35 9.63 7.78
C MET A 45 -13.30 8.16 7.38
N PHE A 46 -12.64 7.31 8.18
CA PHE A 46 -12.60 5.86 7.96
C PHE A 46 -14.00 5.25 8.05
N SER A 47 -14.84 5.69 9.00
CA SER A 47 -16.23 5.20 9.10
C SER A 47 -17.07 5.59 7.88
N GLN A 48 -16.92 6.81 7.38
CA GLN A 48 -17.58 7.26 6.15
C GLN A 48 -17.09 6.47 4.93
N TRP A 49 -15.79 6.23 4.84
CA TRP A 49 -15.20 5.44 3.76
C TRP A 49 -15.68 3.98 3.80
N MET A 50 -15.74 3.37 5.00
CA MET A 50 -16.30 2.03 5.18
C MET A 50 -17.76 1.96 4.71
N SER A 51 -18.57 2.95 5.06
CA SER A 51 -19.97 3.04 4.61
C SER A 51 -20.06 3.17 3.08
N THR A 52 -19.24 4.05 2.49
CA THR A 52 -19.21 4.31 1.04
C THR A 52 -18.90 3.05 0.23
N TYR A 53 -17.97 2.21 0.71
CA TYR A 53 -17.54 0.99 0.01
C TYR A 53 -18.07 -0.31 0.63
N THR A 54 -19.08 -0.20 1.51
CA THR A 54 -19.73 -1.35 2.18
C THR A 54 -18.72 -2.31 2.81
N LYS A 55 -17.72 -1.75 3.49
CA LYS A 55 -16.66 -2.54 4.14
C LYS A 55 -17.18 -3.16 5.42
N HIS A 56 -16.93 -4.44 5.58
CA HIS A 56 -17.21 -5.18 6.80
C HIS A 56 -16.02 -6.06 7.15
N TYR A 57 -15.66 -6.09 8.44
CA TYR A 57 -14.51 -6.83 8.94
C TYR A 57 -14.98 -7.87 9.96
N SER A 58 -14.34 -9.03 9.94
CA SER A 58 -14.75 -10.19 10.74
C SER A 58 -14.59 -9.97 12.25
N CYS A 59 -13.68 -9.09 12.68
CA CYS A 59 -13.45 -8.78 14.09
C CYS A 59 -12.88 -7.36 14.29
N PRO A 60 -12.98 -6.80 15.52
CA PRO A 60 -12.43 -5.48 15.84
C PRO A 60 -10.92 -5.34 15.61
N GLN A 61 -10.15 -6.41 15.84
CA GLN A 61 -8.70 -6.43 15.64
C GLN A 61 -8.35 -6.27 14.15
N GLU A 62 -9.09 -6.93 13.26
CA GLU A 62 -8.92 -6.79 11.81
C GLU A 62 -9.33 -5.38 11.37
N GLN A 63 -10.44 -4.85 11.89
CA GLN A 63 -10.84 -3.47 11.59
C GLN A 63 -9.78 -2.44 12.00
N GLU A 64 -9.16 -2.60 13.17
CA GLU A 64 -8.10 -1.71 13.62
C GLU A 64 -6.86 -1.84 12.73
N LYS A 65 -6.46 -3.07 12.35
CA LYS A 65 -5.37 -3.30 11.38
C LYS A 65 -5.65 -2.57 10.05
N ARG A 66 -6.89 -2.69 9.54
CA ARG A 66 -7.33 -2.06 8.28
C ARG A 66 -7.37 -0.55 8.38
N TYR A 67 -7.77 -0.01 9.53
CA TYR A 67 -7.68 1.42 9.83
C TYR A 67 -6.25 1.94 9.76
N GLN A 68 -5.27 1.23 10.34
CA GLN A 68 -3.87 1.67 10.29
C GLN A 68 -3.33 1.72 8.86
N VAL A 69 -3.67 0.73 8.03
CA VAL A 69 -3.30 0.73 6.59
C VAL A 69 -3.98 1.90 5.86
N TRP A 70 -5.28 2.06 6.05
CA TRP A 70 -6.06 3.16 5.45
C TRP A 70 -5.55 4.54 5.86
N LYS A 71 -5.15 4.71 7.12
CA LYS A 71 -4.53 5.93 7.64
C LYS A 71 -3.21 6.22 6.92
N GLY A 72 -2.34 5.22 6.79
CA GLY A 72 -1.09 5.34 6.02
C GLY A 72 -1.32 5.78 4.58
N ASN A 73 -2.27 5.14 3.89
CA ASN A 73 -2.62 5.48 2.51
C ASN A 73 -3.23 6.90 2.40
N THR A 74 -4.05 7.32 3.38
CA THR A 74 -4.64 8.66 3.41
C THR A 74 -3.58 9.73 3.57
N ASN A 75 -2.60 9.49 4.44
CA ASN A 75 -1.46 10.37 4.64
C ASN A 75 -0.59 10.45 3.38
N PHE A 76 -0.38 9.33 2.68
CA PHE A 76 0.35 9.31 1.41
C PHE A 76 -0.33 10.16 0.33
N ILE A 77 -1.66 10.03 0.18
CA ILE A 77 -2.44 10.84 -0.76
C ILE A 77 -2.37 12.33 -0.38
N GLY A 78 -2.48 12.65 0.91
CA GLY A 78 -2.34 14.02 1.41
C GLY A 78 -0.98 14.63 1.11
N ALA A 79 0.10 13.87 1.30
CA ALA A 79 1.47 14.30 1.00
C ALA A 79 1.70 14.50 -0.52
N PHE A 80 1.10 13.68 -1.37
CA PHE A 80 1.14 13.90 -2.83
C PHE A 80 0.47 15.22 -3.21
N ARG A 81 -0.72 15.49 -2.65
CA ARG A 81 -1.46 16.74 -2.89
C ARG A 81 -0.67 17.97 -2.44
N SER A 82 -0.03 17.93 -1.26
CA SER A 82 0.76 19.06 -0.76
C SER A 82 1.99 19.36 -1.63
N GLN A 83 2.62 18.33 -2.22
CA GLN A 83 3.72 18.53 -3.17
C GLN A 83 3.25 19.16 -4.49
N THR A 84 2.08 18.76 -5.01
CA THR A 84 1.52 19.35 -6.24
C THR A 84 1.06 20.80 -6.07
N GLU A 85 0.60 21.18 -4.86
CA GLU A 85 0.31 22.59 -4.56
C GLU A 85 1.60 23.43 -4.47
N LEU A 86 2.70 22.86 -3.93
CA LEU A 86 4.00 23.53 -3.84
C LEU A 86 4.61 23.82 -5.23
N SER A 87 4.45 22.91 -6.21
CA SER A 87 4.90 23.15 -7.60
C SER A 87 4.11 24.22 -8.34
N SER A 88 2.89 24.55 -7.89
CA SER A 88 2.09 25.63 -8.47
C SER A 88 2.57 27.03 -8.06
N ALA A 89 3.35 27.12 -6.96
CA ALA A 89 3.86 28.37 -6.41
C ALA A 89 5.21 28.84 -7.02
N VAL A 90 5.94 27.96 -7.74
CA VAL A 90 7.27 28.25 -8.29
C VAL A 90 7.22 28.29 -9.82
N GLY A 91 6.61 29.33 -10.41
CA GLY A 91 6.64 29.53 -11.87
C GLY A 91 5.53 30.39 -12.46
N ALA A 92 5.54 31.69 -12.17
CA ALA A 92 4.54 32.66 -12.61
C ALA A 92 4.67 33.14 -14.09
N PHE A 93 5.16 32.31 -15.02
CA PHE A 93 5.37 32.74 -16.43
C PHE A 93 4.96 31.73 -17.52
N ALA A 94 4.29 30.61 -17.18
CA ALA A 94 3.69 29.70 -18.16
C ALA A 94 2.16 29.78 -18.07
N PRO A 95 1.39 29.64 -19.18
CA PRO A 95 -0.05 29.46 -19.10
C PRO A 95 -0.33 28.16 -18.34
N GLN A 96 -0.70 28.30 -17.06
CA GLN A 96 -0.97 27.17 -16.18
C GLN A 96 -2.32 26.55 -16.58
N THR A 97 -2.31 25.51 -17.40
CA THR A 97 -3.41 24.54 -17.37
C THR A 97 -3.27 23.76 -16.07
N VAL A 98 -3.83 24.28 -14.99
CA VAL A 98 -3.97 23.55 -13.73
C VAL A 98 -4.92 22.40 -14.00
N THR A 99 -4.39 21.23 -14.35
CA THR A 99 -5.16 20.00 -14.18
C THR A 99 -5.13 19.73 -12.68
N GLU A 100 -6.16 20.18 -11.95
CA GLU A 100 -6.43 19.74 -10.59
C GLU A 100 -6.67 18.23 -10.64
N SER A 101 -5.59 17.43 -10.61
CA SER A 101 -5.69 15.98 -10.51
C SER A 101 -6.06 15.65 -9.07
N ALA A 102 -7.36 15.69 -8.77
CA ALA A 102 -7.89 15.33 -7.46
C ALA A 102 -7.75 13.81 -7.24
N VAL A 103 -6.61 13.39 -6.68
CA VAL A 103 -6.38 11.99 -6.29
C VAL A 103 -7.06 11.68 -4.96
N GLY A 104 -7.90 10.65 -4.87
CA GLY A 104 -8.70 10.34 -3.69
C GLY A 104 -8.64 8.86 -3.29
N MET A 105 -9.12 8.56 -2.08
CA MET A 105 -9.14 7.20 -1.56
C MET A 105 -10.19 6.34 -2.30
N ASN A 106 -9.76 5.19 -2.83
CA ASN A 106 -10.64 4.24 -3.51
C ASN A 106 -11.06 3.08 -2.59
N ARG A 107 -11.78 2.09 -3.15
CA ARG A 107 -12.27 0.90 -2.41
C ARG A 107 -11.17 0.00 -1.84
N PHE A 108 -9.91 0.18 -2.24
CA PHE A 108 -8.75 -0.60 -1.82
C PHE A 108 -7.88 0.13 -0.79
N GLY A 109 -8.37 1.25 -0.26
CA GLY A 109 -7.64 2.07 0.69
C GLY A 109 -7.17 1.35 1.96
N ASP A 110 -7.78 0.24 2.33
CA ASP A 110 -7.44 -0.59 3.50
C ASP A 110 -6.46 -1.74 3.20
N LEU A 111 -5.87 -1.76 2.00
CA LEU A 111 -4.89 -2.76 1.58
C LEU A 111 -3.51 -2.13 1.48
N THR A 112 -2.51 -2.86 1.95
CA THR A 112 -1.11 -2.54 1.65
C THR A 112 -0.83 -2.84 0.17
N THR A 113 0.24 -2.27 -0.39
CA THR A 113 0.68 -2.61 -1.75
C THR A 113 0.85 -4.13 -1.92
N GLY A 114 1.42 -4.80 -0.92
CA GLY A 114 1.60 -6.25 -0.94
C GLY A 114 0.28 -7.02 -0.95
N GLU A 115 -0.68 -6.64 -0.11
CA GLU A 115 -2.01 -7.26 -0.08
C GLU A 115 -2.79 -6.97 -1.38
N PHE A 116 -2.72 -5.75 -1.89
CA PHE A 116 -3.37 -5.38 -3.14
C PHE A 116 -2.81 -6.19 -4.31
N VAL A 117 -1.48 -6.28 -4.43
CA VAL A 117 -0.80 -7.09 -5.45
C VAL A 117 -1.17 -8.57 -5.28
N GLN A 118 -1.07 -9.12 -4.07
CA GLN A 118 -1.38 -10.53 -3.83
C GLN A 118 -2.84 -10.87 -4.21
N GLN A 119 -3.78 -10.00 -3.86
CA GLN A 119 -5.20 -10.26 -4.02
C GLN A 119 -5.75 -9.88 -5.40
N PHE A 120 -5.20 -8.84 -6.03
CA PHE A 120 -5.72 -8.27 -7.28
C PHE A 120 -4.79 -8.42 -8.47
N THR A 121 -3.55 -8.88 -8.27
CA THR A 121 -2.57 -9.05 -9.36
C THR A 121 -2.04 -10.49 -9.43
N GLY A 122 -2.84 -11.50 -9.09
CA GLY A 122 -2.38 -12.89 -8.88
C GLY A 122 -1.81 -13.66 -10.10
N PHE A 123 -0.89 -14.60 -9.81
CA PHE A 123 0.06 -15.42 -10.60
C PHE A 123 1.55 -15.10 -10.26
N ASN A 124 2.51 -16.04 -10.28
CA ASN A 124 3.94 -15.73 -10.04
C ASN A 124 4.75 -15.99 -11.32
N ALA A 125 5.15 -14.90 -11.96
CA ALA A 125 6.03 -14.89 -13.13
C ALA A 125 7.45 -14.42 -12.82
N THR A 126 7.63 -13.64 -11.74
CA THR A 126 8.89 -12.91 -11.50
C THR A 126 9.72 -13.61 -10.43
N GLY A 127 10.94 -13.99 -10.83
CA GLY A 127 11.84 -14.87 -10.07
C GLY A 127 11.90 -16.31 -10.60
N ALA A 128 11.13 -16.65 -11.63
CA ALA A 128 11.23 -17.90 -12.39
C ALA A 128 11.71 -17.59 -13.83
N PRO A 129 13.02 -17.67 -14.12
CA PRO A 129 13.56 -17.43 -15.45
C PRO A 129 12.82 -18.20 -16.55
N GLU A 130 12.40 -19.43 -16.25
CA GLU A 130 11.70 -20.33 -17.16
C GLU A 130 10.35 -19.77 -17.59
N PHE A 131 9.66 -19.04 -16.71
CA PHE A 131 8.43 -18.37 -17.09
C PHE A 131 8.71 -17.15 -17.97
N GLN A 132 9.72 -16.33 -17.62
CA GLN A 132 10.07 -15.14 -18.41
C GLN A 132 10.44 -15.51 -19.85
N PHE A 133 11.14 -16.63 -20.04
CA PHE A 133 11.56 -17.13 -21.36
C PHE A 133 10.61 -18.17 -21.96
N TYR A 134 9.39 -18.31 -21.44
CA TYR A 134 8.39 -19.23 -21.99
C TYR A 134 8.09 -18.90 -23.47
N LYS A 135 8.08 -19.94 -24.31
CA LYS A 135 7.83 -19.86 -25.76
C LYS A 135 6.75 -20.81 -26.27
N GLY A 136 6.25 -21.74 -25.45
CA GLY A 136 5.22 -22.69 -25.87
C GLY A 136 5.20 -23.97 -25.03
N GLY A 137 4.18 -24.80 -25.27
CA GLY A 137 3.95 -26.06 -24.54
C GLY A 137 3.32 -25.87 -23.16
N VAL A 138 3.06 -26.97 -22.45
CA VAL A 138 2.46 -26.91 -21.10
C VAL A 138 3.55 -26.63 -20.05
N PHE A 139 3.53 -25.42 -19.50
CA PHE A 139 4.42 -24.95 -18.45
C PHE A 139 4.09 -25.63 -17.11
N ARG A 140 5.12 -26.20 -16.49
CA ARG A 140 5.03 -26.95 -15.22
C ARG A 140 5.89 -26.34 -14.11
N GLY A 141 6.57 -25.24 -14.38
CA GLY A 141 7.57 -24.65 -13.51
C GLY A 141 9.01 -24.99 -13.91
N PRO A 142 9.99 -24.73 -13.02
CA PRO A 142 9.81 -24.33 -11.62
C PRO A 142 9.24 -22.91 -11.45
N CYS A 143 8.56 -22.68 -10.33
CA CYS A 143 8.07 -21.36 -9.91
C CYS A 143 7.82 -21.36 -8.39
N ASN A 144 7.96 -20.21 -7.74
CA ASN A 144 7.76 -20.10 -6.29
C ASN A 144 6.27 -19.87 -5.97
N ALA A 145 5.53 -20.96 -5.75
CA ALA A 145 4.10 -20.91 -5.45
C ALA A 145 3.74 -20.19 -4.12
N GLY A 146 4.70 -19.95 -3.23
CA GLY A 146 4.48 -19.29 -1.94
C GLY A 146 4.51 -17.75 -1.98
N ARG A 147 4.90 -17.14 -3.09
CA ARG A 147 4.92 -15.68 -3.28
C ARG A 147 4.39 -15.30 -4.66
N VAL A 148 3.16 -14.84 -4.73
CA VAL A 148 2.47 -14.44 -5.96
C VAL A 148 2.78 -12.97 -6.30
N ASN A 149 3.02 -12.61 -7.57
CA ASN A 149 3.55 -11.27 -7.94
C ASN A 149 3.22 -10.73 -9.35
N HIS A 150 2.47 -11.44 -10.19
CA HIS A 150 2.17 -11.08 -11.59
C HIS A 150 0.76 -11.52 -11.96
N ALA A 151 -0.03 -10.68 -12.62
CA ALA A 151 -1.44 -10.97 -12.93
C ALA A 151 -1.62 -11.65 -14.29
N VAL A 152 -2.44 -12.71 -14.37
CA VAL A 152 -2.89 -13.26 -15.66
C VAL A 152 -4.41 -13.50 -15.68
N THR A 153 -5.00 -13.62 -16.87
CA THR A 153 -6.42 -13.96 -17.02
C THR A 153 -6.56 -15.36 -17.56
N VAL A 154 -7.15 -16.27 -16.78
CA VAL A 154 -7.54 -17.59 -17.28
C VAL A 154 -8.75 -17.42 -18.19
N VAL A 155 -8.61 -17.81 -19.46
CA VAL A 155 -9.66 -17.68 -20.49
C VAL A 155 -10.24 -19.02 -20.93
N GLY A 156 -9.67 -20.13 -20.45
CA GLY A 156 -10.13 -21.47 -20.76
C GLY A 156 -9.23 -22.54 -20.17
N TYR A 157 -9.54 -23.79 -20.49
CA TYR A 157 -8.75 -24.97 -20.16
C TYR A 157 -8.92 -26.01 -21.27
N CYS A 158 -7.92 -26.87 -21.43
CA CYS A 158 -7.95 -27.97 -22.38
C CYS A 158 -7.24 -29.20 -21.81
N GLU A 159 -7.43 -30.33 -22.49
CA GLU A 159 -6.74 -31.60 -22.24
C GLU A 159 -6.20 -32.10 -23.58
N ASN A 160 -4.91 -32.41 -23.62
CA ASN A 160 -4.28 -32.99 -24.81
C ASN A 160 -4.63 -34.48 -24.92
N ILE A 161 -4.46 -35.06 -26.11
CA ILE A 161 -4.67 -36.50 -26.38
C ILE A 161 -3.82 -37.39 -25.44
N GLY A 162 -2.68 -36.88 -24.95
CA GLY A 162 -1.83 -37.56 -23.96
C GLY A 162 -2.30 -37.45 -22.50
N GLY A 163 -3.47 -36.89 -22.22
CA GLY A 163 -4.04 -36.72 -20.88
C GLY A 163 -3.52 -35.51 -20.09
N ASP A 164 -2.63 -34.71 -20.69
CA ASP A 164 -2.13 -33.48 -20.08
C ASP A 164 -3.22 -32.41 -20.04
N LYS A 165 -3.64 -32.03 -18.83
CA LYS A 165 -4.60 -30.96 -18.59
C LYS A 165 -3.87 -29.63 -18.35
N TYR A 166 -4.39 -28.56 -18.93
CA TYR A 166 -3.80 -27.23 -18.77
C TYR A 166 -4.85 -26.11 -18.78
N TRP A 167 -4.52 -25.04 -18.05
CA TRP A 167 -5.18 -23.75 -18.14
C TRP A 167 -4.63 -22.95 -19.31
N ILE A 168 -5.49 -22.21 -20.00
CA ILE A 168 -5.10 -21.22 -21.00
C ILE A 168 -5.15 -19.86 -20.31
N ALA A 169 -3.99 -19.28 -20.04
CA ALA A 169 -3.87 -17.98 -19.41
C ALA A 169 -3.35 -16.94 -20.41
N LYS A 170 -4.09 -15.84 -20.56
CA LYS A 170 -3.68 -14.68 -21.32
C LYS A 170 -2.73 -13.82 -20.48
N ASN A 171 -1.57 -13.50 -21.04
CA ASN A 171 -0.58 -12.62 -20.42
C ASN A 171 -0.70 -11.18 -20.96
N SER A 172 0.03 -10.24 -20.35
CA SER A 172 0.04 -8.80 -20.65
C SER A 172 1.38 -8.30 -21.23
N TRP A 173 2.23 -9.20 -21.74
CA TRP A 173 3.58 -8.88 -22.25
C TRP A 173 3.71 -8.83 -23.78
N GLY A 174 2.59 -8.62 -24.47
CA GLY A 174 2.55 -8.58 -25.94
C GLY A 174 2.45 -9.96 -26.59
N SER A 175 2.19 -9.98 -27.91
CA SER A 175 1.98 -11.21 -28.69
C SER A 175 3.26 -11.98 -28.98
N ASP A 176 4.43 -11.34 -28.90
CA ASP A 176 5.73 -11.97 -29.21
C ASP A 176 6.25 -12.86 -28.06
N TRP A 177 5.57 -12.81 -26.93
CA TRP A 177 5.87 -13.61 -25.75
C TRP A 177 4.98 -14.85 -25.69
N GLY A 178 5.53 -15.99 -25.26
CA GLY A 178 4.78 -17.24 -25.15
C GLY A 178 4.21 -17.72 -26.48
N ASP A 179 3.03 -18.33 -26.41
CA ASP A 179 2.27 -18.71 -27.61
C ASP A 179 1.27 -17.59 -27.93
N GLN A 180 1.68 -16.66 -28.79
CA GLN A 180 0.87 -15.50 -29.19
C GLN A 180 0.35 -14.65 -28.02
N GLY A 181 1.13 -14.51 -26.95
CA GLY A 181 0.76 -13.79 -25.72
C GLY A 181 0.06 -14.66 -24.66
N TYR A 182 -0.06 -15.96 -24.89
CA TYR A 182 -0.65 -16.92 -23.96
C TYR A 182 0.39 -17.83 -23.33
N VAL A 183 0.03 -18.38 -22.17
CA VAL A 183 0.74 -19.47 -21.52
C VAL A 183 -0.22 -20.60 -21.17
N TYR A 184 0.22 -21.82 -21.42
CA TYR A 184 -0.49 -23.03 -21.01
C TYR A 184 0.09 -23.51 -19.68
N LEU A 185 -0.67 -23.42 -18.59
CA LEU A 185 -0.21 -23.81 -17.26
C LEU A 185 -0.78 -25.17 -16.89
N ALA A 186 0.06 -26.09 -16.40
CA ALA A 186 -0.43 -27.40 -15.97
C ALA A 186 -1.59 -27.28 -14.98
N LYS A 187 -2.64 -28.04 -15.23
CA LYS A 187 -3.88 -28.09 -14.43
C LYS A 187 -3.92 -29.41 -13.66
N ASP A 188 -4.66 -29.42 -12.55
CA ASP A 188 -4.86 -30.59 -11.69
C ASP A 188 -3.55 -31.19 -11.15
N VAL A 189 -2.58 -30.31 -10.85
CA VAL A 189 -1.32 -30.68 -10.19
C VAL A 189 -1.54 -31.02 -8.71
N LEU A 190 -0.61 -31.76 -8.11
CA LEU A 190 -0.70 -32.17 -6.70
C LEU A 190 -0.69 -30.99 -5.70
N SER A 191 -0.11 -29.86 -6.07
CA SER A 191 -0.07 -28.66 -5.22
C SER A 191 -1.46 -28.01 -5.16
N PRO A 192 -2.01 -27.77 -3.95
CA PRO A 192 -3.31 -27.12 -3.80
C PRO A 192 -3.30 -25.65 -4.26
N GLN A 193 -2.12 -25.01 -4.32
CA GLN A 193 -1.95 -23.66 -4.88
C GLN A 193 -1.99 -23.64 -6.41
N GLY A 194 -2.02 -24.82 -7.06
CA GLY A 194 -1.91 -24.94 -8.51
C GLY A 194 -0.53 -24.57 -9.04
N THR A 195 -0.33 -24.72 -10.35
CA THR A 195 0.92 -24.35 -11.01
C THR A 195 1.24 -22.88 -10.78
N CYS A 196 2.42 -22.59 -10.23
CA CYS A 196 2.90 -21.24 -9.89
C CYS A 196 1.97 -20.42 -8.98
N GLY A 197 1.16 -21.06 -8.15
CA GLY A 197 0.25 -20.34 -7.26
C GLY A 197 -1.01 -19.82 -7.95
N LEU A 198 -1.33 -20.27 -9.17
CA LEU A 198 -2.50 -19.82 -9.95
C LEU A 198 -3.82 -19.93 -9.18
N ALA A 199 -3.99 -20.93 -8.32
CA ALA A 199 -5.21 -21.15 -7.55
C ALA A 199 -5.23 -20.41 -6.20
N THR A 200 -4.22 -19.58 -5.91
CA THR A 200 -4.08 -18.94 -4.59
C THR A 200 -5.04 -17.78 -4.37
N SER A 201 -5.34 -16.98 -5.40
CA SER A 201 -6.22 -15.80 -5.28
C SER A 201 -6.97 -15.48 -6.58
N PRO A 202 -7.75 -16.42 -7.14
CA PRO A 202 -8.58 -16.15 -8.31
C PRO A 202 -9.79 -15.28 -7.94
N PHE A 203 -10.19 -14.39 -8.84
CA PHE A 203 -11.44 -13.64 -8.75
C PHE A 203 -12.02 -13.37 -10.15
N TYR A 204 -13.33 -13.11 -10.21
CA TYR A 204 -14.03 -12.76 -11.45
C TYR A 204 -15.11 -11.71 -11.15
N PRO A 205 -15.40 -10.78 -12.10
CA PRO A 205 -16.48 -9.83 -11.95
C PRO A 205 -17.85 -10.49 -12.13
N THR A 206 -18.88 -9.96 -11.46
CA THR A 206 -20.30 -10.33 -11.66
C THR A 206 -21.04 -9.17 -12.32
N VAL A 207 -22.02 -9.47 -13.16
CA VAL A 207 -22.91 -8.50 -13.84
C VAL A 207 -24.36 -8.72 -13.46
#